data_AF-A0A9D5MX47-F1
#
_entry.id   AF-A0A9D5MX47-F1
#
_cell.length_a   1.000
_cell.length_b   1.000
_cell.length_c   1.000
_cell.angle_alpha   90.00
_cell.angle_beta   90.00
_cell.angle_gamma   90.00
#
_symmetry.space_group_name_H-M   'P 1'
#
loop_
_entity.id
_entity.type
_entity.pdbx_description
1 polymer ?
#
loop_
_entity_poly.entity_id
_entity_poly.type
_entity_poly.pdbx_seq_one_letter_code
_entity_poly.pdbx_strand_id
1 'polypeptide(L)'
;MNEDNISVEVISIDPIAPIPSVIPGQMYGAYAFAPGIFPTKEDSDSFLDSLDSDTRDYVIKHTDDFRSKEDIMECVQRLHGEG
;
A
#
# COMPACT_ATOMS: atom_id res chain seq x y z
N MET A 1 -44.17 -16.80 -34.19
CA MET A 1 -42.78 -16.96 -34.65
C MET A 1 -42.30 -15.55 -34.96
N ASN A 2 -41.83 -14.84 -33.94
CA ASN A 2 -40.40 -14.56 -33.65
C ASN A 2 -39.91 -13.48 -34.65
N GLU A 3 -39.26 -12.39 -34.31
CA GLU A 3 -38.68 -11.85 -33.08
C GLU A 3 -38.33 -10.39 -33.42
N ASP A 4 -38.65 -9.45 -32.54
CA ASP A 4 -38.12 -8.08 -32.56
C ASP A 4 -36.58 -8.11 -32.58
N ASN A 5 -35.97 -7.63 -33.66
CA ASN A 5 -34.52 -7.43 -33.72
C ASN A 5 -34.25 -5.95 -34.00
N ILE A 6 -34.37 -5.16 -32.93
CA ILE A 6 -33.89 -3.79 -32.88
C ILE A 6 -32.37 -3.83 -32.98
N SER A 7 -31.84 -3.25 -34.07
CA SER A 7 -30.41 -3.04 -34.27
C SER A 7 -29.90 -1.99 -33.27
N VAL A 8 -29.22 -2.44 -32.23
CA VAL A 8 -28.35 -1.58 -31.42
C VAL A 8 -26.92 -1.89 -31.84
N GLU A 9 -26.37 -1.04 -32.70
CA GLU A 9 -24.94 -1.07 -33.00
C GLU A 9 -24.14 -0.37 -31.88
N VAL A 10 -22.97 -0.94 -31.62
CA VAL A 10 -21.81 -0.40 -30.89
C VAL A 10 -21.86 -0.42 -29.36
N ILE A 11 -21.30 -1.51 -28.82
CA ILE A 11 -20.23 -1.41 -27.81
C ILE A 11 -19.25 -2.54 -28.09
N SER A 12 -18.08 -2.21 -28.61
CA SER A 12 -16.92 -3.11 -28.56
C SER A 12 -16.62 -3.40 -27.10
N ILE A 13 -17.12 -4.53 -26.60
CA ILE A 13 -16.69 -5.11 -25.34
C ILE A 13 -15.56 -6.03 -25.71
N ASP A 14 -14.34 -5.48 -25.76
CA ASP A 14 -13.14 -6.28 -25.57
C ASP A 14 -13.35 -7.14 -24.31
N PRO A 15 -12.92 -8.42 -24.30
CA PRO A 15 -13.12 -9.29 -23.15
C PRO A 15 -12.49 -8.59 -21.95
N ILE A 16 -13.34 -8.19 -21.00
CA ILE A 16 -12.92 -7.75 -19.69
C ILE A 16 -12.06 -8.90 -19.16
N ALA A 17 -10.74 -8.69 -19.20
CA ALA A 17 -9.79 -9.57 -18.55
C ALA A 17 -10.33 -9.81 -17.13
N PRO A 18 -10.30 -11.03 -16.60
CA PRO A 18 -10.78 -11.27 -15.25
C PRO A 18 -10.08 -10.27 -14.34
N ILE A 19 -10.87 -9.34 -13.79
CA ILE A 19 -10.43 -8.47 -12.71
C ILE A 19 -9.88 -9.43 -11.67
N PRO A 20 -8.55 -9.46 -11.42
CA PRO A 20 -8.04 -10.32 -10.37
C PRO A 20 -8.81 -9.90 -9.12
N SER A 21 -9.55 -10.85 -8.57
CA SER A 21 -10.36 -10.66 -7.37
C SER A 21 -9.39 -10.15 -6.31
N VAL A 22 -9.34 -8.83 -6.13
CA VAL A 22 -8.46 -8.18 -5.18
C VAL A 22 -8.87 -8.74 -3.84
N ILE A 23 -8.01 -9.60 -3.30
CA ILE A 23 -8.04 -10.00 -1.91
C ILE A 23 -8.09 -8.67 -1.14
N PRO A 24 -9.10 -8.44 -0.27
CA PRO A 24 -9.14 -7.24 0.56
C PRO A 24 -7.92 -7.29 1.49
N GLY A 25 -6.84 -6.65 1.03
CA GLY A 25 -5.48 -6.84 1.53
C GLY A 25 -4.42 -6.29 0.56
N GLN A 26 -4.72 -6.18 -0.75
CA GLN A 26 -3.78 -5.66 -1.74
C GLN A 26 -3.86 -4.13 -2.00
N MET A 27 -4.76 -3.42 -1.33
CA MET A 27 -4.85 -1.95 -1.44
C MET A 27 -3.74 -1.20 -0.67
N TYR A 28 -2.86 -1.92 0.04
CA TYR A 28 -1.61 -1.36 0.59
C TYR A 28 -0.45 -1.31 -0.43
N GLY A 29 -0.69 -1.69 -1.69
CA GLY A 29 0.37 -1.86 -2.69
C GLY A 29 1.02 -0.57 -3.23
N ALA A 30 0.42 0.61 -3.03
CA ALA A 30 0.89 1.85 -3.66
C ALA A 30 1.31 2.97 -2.69
N TYR A 31 1.16 2.78 -1.38
CA TYR A 31 1.67 3.73 -0.39
C TYR A 31 2.97 3.16 0.17
N ALA A 32 4.10 3.64 -0.36
CA ALA A 32 5.38 3.42 0.29
C ALA A 32 5.34 4.12 1.67
N PHE A 33 5.74 3.40 2.72
CA PHE A 33 5.91 4.00 4.04
C PHE A 33 6.96 5.11 3.95
N ALA A 34 6.60 6.29 4.47
CA ALA A 34 7.45 7.48 4.43
C ALA A 34 8.04 7.79 3.02
N PRO A 35 7.22 8.22 2.05
CA PRO A 35 7.69 8.51 0.71
C PRO A 35 8.72 9.64 0.71
N GLY A 36 9.89 9.40 0.12
CA GLY A 36 11.02 10.34 0.12
C GLY A 36 12.02 10.13 1.25
N ILE A 37 11.70 9.32 2.26
CA ILE A 37 12.66 8.86 3.28
C ILE A 37 13.36 7.58 2.84
N PHE A 38 12.60 6.63 2.30
CA PHE A 38 13.14 5.38 1.78
C PHE A 38 13.36 5.47 0.26
N PRO A 39 14.49 4.97 -0.25
CA PRO A 39 14.81 5.03 -1.68
C PRO A 39 13.91 4.14 -2.52
N THR A 40 13.41 3.04 -1.96
CA THR A 40 12.50 2.11 -2.62
C THR A 40 11.46 1.59 -1.64
N LYS A 41 10.32 1.13 -2.17
CA LYS A 41 9.29 0.43 -1.38
C LYS A 41 9.86 -0.79 -0.67
N GLU A 42 10.74 -1.54 -1.34
CA GLU A 42 11.39 -2.73 -0.78
C GLU A 42 12.26 -2.39 0.45
N ASP A 43 12.99 -1.27 0.44
CA ASP A 43 13.74 -0.80 1.62
C ASP A 43 12.79 -0.42 2.77
N SER A 44 11.66 0.22 2.46
CA SER A 44 10.64 0.57 3.45
C SER A 44 9.97 -0.66 4.06
N ASP A 45 9.60 -1.65 3.24
CA ASP A 45 8.96 -2.88 3.71
C ASP A 45 9.95 -3.73 4.52
N SER A 46 11.21 -3.84 4.09
CA SER A 46 12.28 -4.53 4.83
C SER A 46 12.54 -3.89 6.21
N PHE A 47 12.54 -2.56 6.28
CA PHE A 47 12.63 -1.84 7.56
C PHE A 47 11.42 -2.10 8.46
N LEU A 48 10.21 -2.02 7.92
CA LEU A 48 8.99 -2.31 8.70
C LEU A 48 8.94 -3.76 9.18
N ASP A 49 9.44 -4.71 8.39
CA ASP A 49 9.52 -6.12 8.76
C ASP A 49 10.53 -6.39 9.89
N SER A 50 11.57 -5.55 10.01
CA SER A 50 12.53 -5.66 11.12
C SER A 50 11.98 -5.12 12.45
N LEU A 51 10.83 -4.44 12.46
CA LEU A 51 10.22 -3.87 13.65
C LEU A 51 9.20 -4.82 14.27
N ASP A 52 9.07 -4.77 15.60
CA ASP A 52 7.97 -5.41 16.31
C ASP A 52 6.62 -4.86 15.82
N SER A 53 5.57 -5.69 15.91
CA SER A 53 4.26 -5.33 15.37
C SER A 53 3.69 -4.04 15.96
N ASP A 54 3.91 -3.78 17.27
CA ASP A 54 3.51 -2.54 17.93
C ASP A 54 4.31 -1.33 17.43
N THR A 55 5.63 -1.47 17.34
CA THR A 55 6.53 -0.41 16.84
C THR A 55 6.21 -0.07 15.38
N ARG A 56 5.99 -1.09 14.54
CA ARG A 56 5.58 -0.96 13.14
C ARG A 56 4.27 -0.19 13.00
N ASP A 57 3.25 -0.56 13.77
CA ASP A 57 1.95 0.14 13.76
C ASP A 57 2.09 1.61 14.21
N TYR A 58 2.91 1.86 15.24
CA TYR A 58 3.18 3.20 15.72
C TYR A 58 3.86 4.09 14.65
N VAL A 59 4.93 3.60 14.03
CA VAL A 59 5.66 4.38 13.00
C VAL A 59 4.80 4.61 11.77
N ILE A 60 3.96 3.66 11.36
CA ILE A 60 3.02 3.85 10.24
C ILE A 60 2.01 4.96 10.57
N LYS A 61 1.47 4.97 11.80
CA LYS A 61 0.52 6.02 12.25
C LYS A 61 1.16 7.41 12.36
N HIS A 62 2.46 7.47 12.62
CA HIS A 62 3.22 8.72 12.75
C HIS A 62 4.09 9.00 11.52
N THR A 63 3.84 8.33 10.39
CA THR A 63 4.70 8.42 9.21
C THR A 63 4.81 9.83 8.65
N ASP A 64 3.77 10.65 8.81
CA ASP A 64 3.74 12.06 8.38
C ASP A 64 4.59 12.99 9.26
N ASP A 65 4.94 12.58 10.48
CA ASP A 65 5.77 13.37 11.40
C ASP A 65 7.26 13.23 11.05
N PHE A 66 7.63 12.11 10.44
CA PHE A 66 9.02 11.83 10.09
C PHE A 66 9.46 12.60 8.85
N ARG A 67 10.61 13.27 8.98
CA ARG A 67 11.26 14.04 7.90
C ARG A 67 12.43 13.28 7.27
N SER A 68 13.01 12.34 8.00
CA SER A 68 14.22 11.59 7.64
C SER A 68 14.21 10.19 8.24
N LYS A 69 15.04 9.28 7.72
CA LYS A 69 15.19 7.91 8.26
C LYS A 69 15.70 7.93 9.71
N GLU A 70 16.54 8.90 10.04
CA GLU A 70 17.07 9.13 11.39
C GLU A 70 15.96 9.42 12.41
N ASP A 71 14.96 10.23 12.04
CA ASP A 71 13.79 10.51 12.88
C ASP A 71 13.01 9.23 13.23
N ILE A 72 12.84 8.35 12.24
CA ILE A 72 12.17 7.05 12.42
C ILE A 72 12.99 6.17 13.35
N MET A 73 14.31 6.11 13.16
CA MET A 73 15.20 5.30 14.01
C MET A 73 15.25 5.82 15.45
N GLU A 74 15.31 7.14 15.66
CA GLU A 74 15.21 7.74 17.00
C GLU A 74 13.85 7.44 17.65
N CYS A 75 12.76 7.51 16.89
CA CYS A 75 11.43 7.15 17.38
C CYS A 75 11.38 5.68 17.83
N VAL A 76 11.89 4.77 17.00
CA VAL A 76 12.00 3.34 17.34
C VAL A 76 12.85 3.12 18.59
N GLN A 77 14.02 3.76 18.71
CA GLN A 77 14.86 3.64 19.92
C GLN A 77 14.15 4.12 21.19
N ARG A 78 13.44 5.25 21.11
CA ARG A 78 12.64 5.78 22.22
C ARG A 78 11.51 4.85 22.63
N LEU A 79 10.86 4.16 21.68
CA LEU A 79 9.80 3.18 21.97
C LEU A 79 10.33 1.93 22.66
N HIS A 80 11.55 1.50 22.31
CA HIS A 80 12.18 0.33 22.91
C HIS A 80 12.82 0.61 24.27
N GLY A 81 12.84 1.88 24.72
CA GLY A 81 13.32 2.26 26.05
C GLY A 81 14.84 2.16 26.22
N GLU A 82 15.60 2.04 25.13
CA GLU A 82 17.05 2.15 25.15
C GLU A 82 17.44 3.63 25.04
N GLY A 83 17.45 4.30 26.19
CA GLY A 83 17.97 5.66 26.40
C GLY A 83 18.74 5.74 27.71
#